data_AF-L8PQM2-F1
#
_entry.id   AF-L8PQM2-F1
#
_cell.length_a   1.000
_cell.length_b   1.000
_cell.length_c   1.000
_cell.angle_alpha   90.00
_cell.angle_beta   90.00
_cell.angle_gamma   90.00
#
_symmetry.space_group_name_H-M   'P 1'
#
loop_
_entity.id
_entity.type
_entity.pdbx_description
1 polymer ?
#
loop_
_entity_poly.entity_id
_entity_poly.type
_entity_poly.pdbx_seq_one_letter_code
_entity_poly.pdbx_strand_id
1 'polypeptide(L)'
;MSASPALIGGTYALFEAAWESAADLTTVLDSPRPRIDDQTARVLRALGSGASDEAAARDLGMSLRTYRRRVAELLATLDAASRFQAGVRAGERGLTRS
;
A
#
# COMPACT_ATOMS: atom_id res chain seq x y z
N MET A 1 36.38 -3.35 2.24
CA MET A 1 35.44 -2.53 1.45
C MET A 1 35.23 -1.23 2.21
N SER A 2 35.97 -0.17 1.88
CA SER A 2 35.78 1.15 2.51
C SER A 2 34.63 1.86 1.81
N ALA A 3 33.60 2.24 2.55
CA ALA A 3 32.55 3.11 2.04
C ALA A 3 33.19 4.44 1.64
N SER A 4 33.01 4.86 0.38
CA SER A 4 33.60 6.09 -0.14
C SER A 4 32.90 7.29 0.52
N PRO A 5 33.62 8.22 1.19
CA PRO A 5 33.02 9.35 1.92
C PRO A 5 32.08 10.21 1.07
N ALA A 6 32.35 10.34 -0.23
CA ALA A 6 31.50 11.05 -1.18
C ALA A 6 30.14 10.36 -1.42
N LEU A 7 30.10 9.02 -1.39
CA LEU A 7 28.84 8.27 -1.51
C LEU A 7 28.00 8.44 -0.25
N ILE A 8 28.63 8.41 0.94
CA ILE A 8 27.94 8.63 2.21
C ILE A 8 27.35 10.04 2.25
N GLY A 9 28.12 11.05 1.86
CA GLY A 9 27.66 12.44 1.79
C GLY A 9 26.49 12.62 0.82
N GLY A 10 26.56 12.00 -0.37
CA GLY A 10 25.48 12.02 -1.35
C GLY A 10 24.21 11.34 -0.84
N THR A 11 24.33 10.17 -0.19
CA THR A 11 23.17 9.48 0.41
C THR A 11 22.55 10.24 1.58
N TYR A 12 23.37 10.93 2.37
CA TYR A 12 22.90 11.74 3.48
C TYR A 12 22.16 12.99 3.00
N ALA A 13 22.70 13.68 1.99
CA ALA A 13 22.03 14.83 1.38
C ALA A 13 20.68 14.44 0.72
N LEU A 14 20.63 13.26 0.09
CA LEU A 14 19.37 12.73 -0.46
C LEU A 14 18.37 12.37 0.64
N PHE A 15 18.83 11.80 1.75
CA PHE A 15 17.99 11.51 2.92
C PHE A 15 17.39 12.79 3.51
N GLU A 16 18.21 13.81 3.76
CA GLU A 16 17.74 15.10 4.29
C GLU A 16 16.73 15.76 3.34
N ALA A 17 17.02 15.79 2.03
CA ALA A 17 16.09 16.34 1.05
C ALA A 17 14.75 15.56 1.00
N ALA A 18 14.79 14.23 1.12
CA ALA A 18 13.59 13.40 1.19
C ALA A 18 12.83 13.58 2.51
N TRP A 19 13.54 13.82 3.60
CA TRP A 19 12.98 14.06 4.93
C TRP A 19 12.30 15.43 5.01
N GLU A 20 12.91 16.48 4.46
CA GLU A 20 12.36 17.84 4.42
C GLU A 20 11.18 17.98 3.45
N SER A 21 11.17 17.20 2.35
CA SER A 21 10.07 17.21 1.38
C SER A 21 8.93 16.26 1.72
N ALA A 22 9.04 15.51 2.81
CA ALA A 22 7.99 14.62 3.27
C ALA A 22 6.73 15.42 3.63
N ALA A 23 5.56 14.86 3.28
CA ALA A 23 4.30 15.44 3.68
C ALA A 23 4.17 15.46 5.21
N ASP A 24 3.65 16.56 5.76
CA ASP A 24 3.43 16.70 7.20
C ASP A 24 2.53 15.56 7.69
N LEU A 25 2.97 14.89 8.74
CA LEU A 25 2.28 13.76 9.34
C LEU A 25 0.84 14.13 9.74
N THR A 26 0.60 15.35 10.20
CA THR A 26 -0.74 15.86 10.53
C THR A 26 -1.62 16.01 9.28
N THR A 27 -1.06 16.49 8.17
CA THR A 27 -1.78 16.60 6.89
C THR A 27 -2.18 15.23 6.33
N VAL A 28 -1.35 14.21 6.54
CA VAL A 28 -1.65 12.82 6.16
C VAL A 28 -2.72 12.19 7.07
N LEU A 29 -2.70 12.51 8.37
CA LEU A 29 -3.67 11.98 9.34
C LEU A 29 -5.05 12.66 9.24
N ASP A 30 -5.09 13.95 8.90
CA ASP A 30 -6.31 14.75 8.77
C ASP A 30 -6.96 14.66 7.38
N SER A 31 -6.26 14.09 6.40
CA SER A 31 -6.84 13.82 5.09
C SER A 31 -8.03 12.86 5.22
N PRO A 32 -9.21 13.18 4.63
CA PRO A 32 -10.36 12.31 4.70
C PRO A 32 -10.00 10.94 4.11
N ARG A 33 -9.84 9.93 4.98
CA ARG A 33 -9.56 8.58 4.51
C ARG A 33 -10.76 8.13 3.67
N PRO A 34 -10.55 7.59 2.47
CA PRO A 34 -11.63 6.98 1.72
C PRO A 34 -12.27 5.91 2.61
N ARG A 35 -13.56 6.07 2.92
CA ARG A 35 -14.31 5.08 3.70
C ARG A 35 -14.52 3.84 2.85
N ILE A 36 -13.60 2.89 2.94
CA ILE A 36 -13.81 1.52 2.49
C ILE A 36 -14.49 0.73 3.61
N ASP A 37 -15.40 -0.17 3.26
CA ASP A 37 -16.03 -1.05 4.25
C ASP A 37 -15.00 -2.02 4.87
N ASP A 38 -15.32 -2.58 6.04
CA ASP A 38 -14.42 -3.45 6.79
C ASP A 38 -13.97 -4.69 6.01
N GLN A 39 -14.83 -5.20 5.13
CA GLN A 39 -14.53 -6.37 4.31
C GLN A 39 -13.56 -6.01 3.18
N THR A 40 -13.74 -4.85 2.55
CA THR A 40 -12.84 -4.28 1.55
C THR A 40 -11.47 -3.97 2.15
N ALA A 41 -11.41 -3.46 3.38
CA ALA A 41 -10.16 -3.28 4.11
C ALA A 41 -9.43 -4.62 4.38
N ARG A 42 -10.18 -5.67 4.75
CA ARG A 42 -9.62 -7.03 4.92
C ARG A 42 -9.06 -7.60 3.61
N VAL A 43 -9.78 -7.44 2.50
CA VAL A 43 -9.29 -7.88 1.18
C VAL A 43 -8.05 -7.10 0.77
N LEU A 44 -8.02 -5.79 0.98
CA LEU A 44 -6.85 -4.96 0.67
C LEU A 44 -5.61 -5.38 1.48
N ARG A 45 -5.77 -5.72 2.77
CA ARG A 45 -4.67 -6.26 3.59
C ARG A 45 -4.19 -7.61 3.09
N ALA A 46 -5.10 -8.52 2.75
CA ALA A 46 -4.75 -9.83 2.20
C ALA A 46 -4.08 -9.72 0.82
N LEU A 47 -4.46 -8.72 0.02
CA LEU A 47 -3.83 -8.41 -1.26
C LEU A 47 -2.38 -7.92 -1.07
N GLY A 48 -2.14 -7.13 -0.04
CA GLY A 48 -0.82 -6.59 0.32
C GLY A 48 0.12 -7.58 1.00
N SER A 49 -0.37 -8.71 1.53
CA SER A 49 0.46 -9.71 2.22
C SER A 49 1.24 -10.62 1.28
N GLY A 50 0.93 -10.63 -0.02
CA GLY A 50 1.52 -11.53 -1.00
C GLY A 50 0.97 -12.96 -0.97
N ALA A 51 -0.08 -13.23 -0.19
CA ALA A 51 -0.77 -14.51 -0.19
C ALA A 51 -1.43 -14.81 -1.55
N SER A 52 -1.56 -16.10 -1.91
CA SER A 52 -2.34 -16.49 -3.08
C SER A 52 -3.82 -16.17 -2.88
N ASP A 53 -4.57 -16.00 -3.97
CA ASP A 53 -6.01 -15.74 -3.89
C ASP A 53 -6.76 -16.86 -3.13
N GLU A 54 -6.31 -18.10 -3.25
CA GLU A 54 -6.91 -19.25 -2.57
C GLU A 54 -6.67 -19.23 -1.06
N ALA A 55 -5.44 -18.88 -0.65
CA ALA A 55 -5.11 -18.73 0.76
C ALA A 55 -5.89 -17.57 1.39
N ALA A 56 -5.88 -16.40 0.73
CA ALA A 56 -6.60 -15.23 1.19
C ALA A 56 -8.13 -15.44 1.23
N ALA A 57 -8.70 -16.12 0.23
CA ALA A 57 -10.13 -16.43 0.22
C ALA A 57 -10.52 -17.35 1.40
N ARG A 58 -9.70 -18.37 1.69
CA ARG A 58 -9.89 -19.28 2.82
C ARG A 58 -9.84 -18.53 4.15
N ASP A 59 -8.81 -17.72 4.36
CA ASP A 59 -8.61 -16.97 5.61
C ASP A 59 -9.74 -15.97 5.87
N LEU A 60 -10.30 -15.40 4.80
CA LEU A 60 -11.41 -14.46 4.89
C LEU A 60 -12.80 -15.13 4.87
N GLY A 61 -12.86 -16.47 4.88
CA GLY A 61 -14.11 -17.23 4.89
C GLY A 61 -14.98 -17.00 3.64
N MET A 62 -14.38 -16.76 2.47
CA MET A 62 -15.09 -16.47 1.23
C MET A 62 -14.72 -17.45 0.10
N SER A 63 -15.62 -17.57 -0.90
CA SER A 63 -15.28 -18.31 -2.11
C SER A 63 -14.18 -17.61 -2.92
N LEU A 64 -13.35 -18.37 -3.62
CA LEU A 64 -12.31 -17.84 -4.51
C LEU A 64 -12.88 -16.88 -5.56
N ARG A 65 -14.07 -17.18 -6.10
CA ARG A 65 -14.77 -16.30 -7.05
C ARG A 65 -15.10 -14.94 -6.44
N THR A 66 -15.65 -14.94 -5.21
CA THR A 66 -15.99 -13.71 -4.48
C THR A 66 -14.73 -12.89 -4.19
N TYR A 67 -13.65 -13.54 -3.75
CA TYR A 67 -12.38 -12.87 -3.49
C TYR A 67 -11.83 -12.19 -4.75
N ARG A 68 -11.73 -12.93 -5.86
CA ARG A 68 -11.23 -12.38 -7.14
C ARG A 68 -12.06 -11.22 -7.67
N ARG A 69 -13.40 -11.29 -7.54
CA ARG A 69 -14.29 -10.17 -7.91
C ARG A 69 -13.97 -8.92 -7.09
N ARG A 70 -13.84 -9.05 -5.76
CA ARG A 70 -13.51 -7.94 -4.87
C ARG A 70 -12.12 -7.36 -5.14
N VAL A 71 -11.15 -8.20 -5.47
CA VAL A 71 -9.82 -7.74 -5.90
C VAL A 71 -9.91 -6.94 -7.20
N ALA A 72 -10.68 -7.40 -8.19
CA ALA A 72 -10.87 -6.66 -9.44
C ALA A 72 -11.55 -5.30 -9.21
N GLU A 73 -12.56 -5.24 -8.34
CA GLU A 73 -13.21 -3.98 -7.93
C GLU A 73 -12.22 -3.03 -7.23
N LEU A 74 -11.35 -3.56 -6.35
CA LEU A 74 -10.28 -2.80 -5.69
C LEU A 74 -9.25 -2.26 -6.69
N LEU A 75 -8.81 -3.09 -7.63
CA LEU A 75 -7.88 -2.68 -8.68
C LEU A 75 -8.47 -1.54 -9.52
N ALA A 76 -9.73 -1.67 -9.95
CA ALA A 76 -10.42 -0.62 -10.69
C ALA A 76 -10.54 0.69 -9.87
N THR A 77 -10.91 0.60 -8.60
CA THR A 77 -11.03 1.76 -7.70
C THR A 77 -9.69 2.46 -7.46
N LEU A 78 -8.61 1.67 -7.40
CA LEU A 78 -7.25 2.15 -7.24
C LEU A 78 -6.59 2.53 -8.57
N ASP A 79 -7.31 2.45 -9.70
CA ASP A 79 -6.82 2.64 -11.08
C ASP A 79 -5.62 1.74 -11.44
N ALA A 80 -5.46 0.61 -10.73
CA ALA A 80 -4.25 -0.21 -10.74
C ALA A 80 -4.38 -1.40 -11.71
N ALA A 81 -3.36 -1.63 -12.53
CA ALA A 81 -3.32 -2.77 -13.45
C ALA A 81 -2.69 -4.03 -12.82
N SER A 82 -2.07 -3.90 -11.64
CA SER A 82 -1.46 -5.02 -10.93
C SER A 82 -1.61 -4.90 -9.43
N ARG A 83 -1.49 -6.02 -8.71
CA ARG A 83 -1.51 -6.07 -7.24
C ARG A 83 -0.42 -5.18 -6.62
N PHE A 84 0.74 -5.14 -7.25
CA PHE A 84 1.85 -4.29 -6.83
C PHE A 84 1.50 -2.80 -6.95
N GLN A 85 1.00 -2.38 -8.12
CA GLN A 85 0.54 -1.00 -8.32
C GLN A 85 -0.58 -0.63 -7.35
N ALA A 86 -1.48 -1.57 -7.06
CA ALA A 86 -2.55 -1.38 -6.09
C ALA A 86 -2.00 -1.12 -4.67
N GLY A 87 -0.96 -1.85 -4.26
CA GLY A 87 -0.27 -1.63 -2.99
C GLY A 87 0.34 -0.23 -2.87
N VAL A 88 1.02 0.24 -3.93
CA VAL A 88 1.59 1.60 -3.99
C VAL A 88 0.50 2.66 -3.90
N ARG A 89 -0.54 2.58 -4.75
CA ARG A 89 -1.67 3.51 -4.79
C ARG A 89 -2.48 3.52 -3.49
N ALA A 90 -2.64 2.36 -2.85
CA ALA A 90 -3.30 2.26 -1.56
C ALA A 90 -2.46 2.93 -0.45
N GLY A 91 -1.13 2.86 -0.52
CA GLY A 91 -0.23 3.61 0.35
C GLY A 91 -0.32 5.12 0.17
N GLU A 92 -0.28 5.60 -1.08
CA GLU A 92 -0.47 7.02 -1.43
C GLU A 92 -1.79 7.59 -0.92
N ARG A 93 -2.85 6.77 -0.86
CA ARG A 93 -4.18 7.13 -0.38
C ARG A 93 -4.41 6.85 1.11
N GLY A 94 -3.39 6.41 1.85
CA GLY A 94 -3.48 6.14 3.29
C GLY A 94 -4.36 4.94 3.67
N LEU A 95 -4.59 3.99 2.76
CA LEU A 95 -5.50 2.85 2.94
C LEU A 95 -4.84 1.62 3.58
N THR A 96 -3.51 1.55 3.63
CA THR A 96 -2.75 0.39 4.12
C THR A 96 -2.32 0.48 5.59
N ARG A 97 -2.55 1.63 6.25
CA ARG A 97 -2.15 1.86 7.65
C ARG A 97 -3.34 1.60 8.59
N SER A 98 -3.30 0.47 9.31
CA SER A 98 -4.18 0.23 10.48
C SER A 98 -3.67 1.00 11.68
#